data_AF-A0A940P089-F1
#
_entry.id   AF-A0A940P089-F1
#
_cell.length_a   1.000
_cell.length_b   1.000
_cell.length_c   1.000
_cell.angle_alpha   90.00
_cell.angle_beta   90.00
_cell.angle_gamma   90.00
#
_symmetry.space_group_name_H-M   'P 1'
#
loop_
_entity.id
_entity.type
_entity.pdbx_description
1 polymer ?
#
loop_
_entity_poly.entity_id
_entity_poly.type
_entity_poly.pdbx_seq_one_letter_code
_entity_poly.pdbx_strand_id
1 'polypeptide(L)'
;MKKRVICAALASFLLLTGCAGPASSVVEMTEAPTEAATEAETEAATEAEVPELPGYTLLWNDEFNGDALDETIWNYEPHEPGWTNEELQEYTTSTDNVFLRDGNLVIKAIKSEKDGKDYYTSGKVTAQNKKDFTYGKVTARAKVPAGQGLWPAIWMMPKDEGYYGQ
;
A
#
# COMPACT_ATOMS: atom_id res chain seq x y z
N MET A 1 -39.82 -15.08 -1.37
CA MET A 1 -39.81 -14.93 0.11
C MET A 1 -40.04 -16.30 0.76
N LYS A 2 -39.02 -16.91 1.35
CA LYS A 2 -39.16 -18.11 2.19
C LYS A 2 -38.43 -17.85 3.50
N LYS A 3 -39.20 -17.61 4.56
CA LYS A 3 -38.73 -17.49 5.95
C LYS A 3 -38.68 -18.89 6.56
N ARG A 4 -37.59 -19.27 7.21
CA ARG A 4 -37.59 -20.30 8.26
C ARG A 4 -36.64 -19.88 9.38
N VAL A 5 -37.26 -19.54 10.50
CA VAL A 5 -36.66 -19.28 11.81
C VAL A 5 -36.49 -20.64 12.51
N ILE A 6 -35.33 -20.89 13.11
CA ILE A 6 -35.14 -21.98 14.07
C ILE A 6 -34.56 -21.35 15.34
N CYS A 7 -35.22 -21.63 16.45
CA CYS A 7 -34.96 -21.14 17.80
C CYS A 7 -34.97 -22.38 18.73
N ALA A 8 -34.03 -22.44 19.68
CA ALA A 8 -33.98 -23.28 20.91
C ALA A 8 -32.52 -23.73 21.15
N ALA A 9 -31.94 -23.79 22.35
CA ALA A 9 -32.36 -23.41 23.70
C ALA A 9 -31.09 -23.31 24.59
N LEU A 10 -31.19 -22.53 25.68
CA LEU A 10 -30.20 -22.37 26.75
C LEU A 10 -30.02 -23.63 27.61
N ALA A 11 -28.82 -23.81 28.16
CA ALA A 11 -28.64 -24.36 29.51
C ALA A 11 -27.35 -23.82 30.15
N SER A 12 -27.50 -22.95 31.15
CA SER A 12 -26.45 -22.53 32.08
C SER A 12 -26.37 -23.51 33.26
N PHE A 13 -25.18 -23.80 33.77
CA PHE A 13 -25.01 -24.33 35.13
C PHE A 13 -23.80 -23.69 35.83
N LEU A 14 -24.04 -23.26 37.06
CA LEU A 14 -23.19 -22.41 37.90
C LEU A 14 -22.29 -23.27 38.83
N LEU A 15 -21.16 -22.70 39.23
CA LEU A 15 -20.13 -23.23 40.14
C LEU A 15 -20.60 -23.52 41.58
N LEU A 16 -19.84 -24.37 42.32
CA LEU A 16 -19.14 -23.99 43.57
C LEU A 16 -18.21 -25.10 44.15
N THR A 17 -16.99 -24.69 44.58
CA THR A 17 -16.13 -25.14 45.74
C THR A 17 -15.77 -26.62 45.95
N GLY A 18 -14.59 -27.10 46.37
CA GLY A 18 -13.32 -26.55 46.90
C GLY A 18 -12.51 -27.68 47.63
N CYS A 19 -11.27 -27.37 48.06
CA CYS A 19 -10.36 -28.08 49.03
C CYS A 19 -9.27 -29.09 48.56
N ALA A 20 -8.00 -28.61 48.62
CA ALA A 20 -6.79 -29.11 49.32
C ALA A 20 -6.23 -30.56 49.16
N GLY A 21 -5.08 -30.66 48.46
CA GLY A 21 -3.79 -31.34 48.81
C GLY A 21 -3.69 -32.86 49.14
N PRO A 22 -2.46 -33.42 49.24
CA PRO A 22 -1.50 -33.69 48.16
C PRO A 22 -1.03 -35.18 48.14
N ALA A 23 -0.47 -35.68 47.03
CA ALA A 23 0.57 -36.72 47.03
C ALA A 23 1.16 -36.97 45.63
N SER A 24 2.50 -37.06 45.60
CA SER A 24 3.37 -37.34 44.45
C SER A 24 2.98 -38.56 43.61
N SER A 25 3.13 -38.41 42.29
CA SER A 25 3.64 -39.48 41.43
C SER A 25 4.51 -38.86 40.33
N VAL A 26 5.78 -39.27 40.33
CA VAL A 26 6.82 -38.90 39.36
C VAL A 26 6.49 -39.54 38.03
N VAL A 27 6.49 -38.76 36.94
CA VAL A 27 6.66 -39.31 35.58
C VAL A 27 7.48 -38.33 34.74
N GLU A 28 8.76 -38.64 34.69
CA GLU A 28 9.64 -38.68 33.52
C GLU A 28 9.45 -37.66 32.39
N MET A 29 10.53 -36.89 32.19
CA MET A 29 10.78 -36.03 31.04
C MET A 29 10.87 -36.86 29.76
N THR A 30 10.18 -36.42 28.71
CA THR A 30 10.54 -36.78 27.34
C THR A 30 10.48 -35.50 26.51
N GLU A 31 11.65 -35.04 26.11
CA GLU A 31 11.86 -33.92 25.18
C GLU A 31 11.21 -34.24 23.82
N ALA A 32 10.39 -33.32 23.33
CA ALA A 32 9.87 -33.35 21.98
C ALA A 32 10.99 -32.91 21.00
N PRO A 33 11.10 -33.51 19.81
CA PRO A 33 12.17 -33.20 18.88
C PRO A 33 11.96 -31.83 18.24
N THR A 34 13.04 -31.05 18.20
CA THR A 34 13.16 -29.79 17.46
C THR A 34 12.99 -30.06 15.96
N GLU A 35 11.84 -29.66 15.42
CA GLU A 35 11.57 -29.64 13.99
C GLU A 35 12.33 -28.45 13.39
N ALA A 36 13.33 -28.75 12.55
CA ALA A 36 14.11 -27.77 11.83
C ALA A 36 13.18 -26.99 10.88
N ALA A 37 13.07 -25.69 11.12
CA ALA A 37 12.41 -24.77 10.20
C ALA A 37 13.28 -24.64 8.95
N THR A 38 12.76 -25.19 7.84
CA THR A 38 13.25 -24.96 6.49
C THR A 38 13.31 -23.47 6.21
N GLU A 39 14.52 -22.95 6.03
CA GLU A 39 14.75 -21.61 5.50
C GLU A 39 14.17 -21.56 4.08
N ALA A 40 13.10 -20.78 3.91
CA ALA A 40 12.61 -20.42 2.60
C ALA A 40 13.69 -19.54 1.95
N GLU A 41 14.31 -20.04 0.89
CA GLU A 41 15.14 -19.25 0.00
C GLU A 41 14.30 -18.10 -0.55
N THR A 42 14.61 -16.89 -0.08
CA THR A 42 14.15 -15.63 -0.67
C THR A 42 14.72 -15.55 -2.07
N GLU A 43 13.89 -15.84 -3.07
CA GLU A 43 14.20 -15.59 -4.47
C GLU A 43 14.40 -14.07 -4.63
N ALA A 44 15.66 -13.66 -4.77
CA ALA A 44 16.03 -12.26 -4.92
C ALA A 44 15.35 -11.71 -6.17
N ALA A 45 14.49 -10.71 -5.99
CA ALA A 45 13.92 -9.95 -7.09
C ALA A 45 15.09 -9.38 -7.91
N THR A 46 15.19 -9.80 -9.17
CA THR A 46 16.14 -9.24 -10.14
C THR A 46 15.91 -7.74 -10.23
N GLU A 47 16.90 -6.98 -9.76
CA GLU A 47 16.98 -5.53 -9.91
C GLU A 47 16.84 -5.18 -11.39
N ALA A 48 15.82 -4.39 -11.73
CA ALA A 48 15.59 -3.98 -13.10
C ALA A 48 16.74 -3.06 -13.55
N GLU A 49 17.50 -3.46 -14.57
CA GLU A 49 18.54 -2.59 -15.13
C GLU A 49 17.92 -1.39 -15.84
N VAL A 50 18.40 -0.19 -15.50
CA VAL A 50 17.98 1.07 -16.14
C VAL A 50 18.42 1.04 -17.61
N PRO A 51 17.50 1.21 -18.57
CA PRO A 51 17.85 1.11 -19.99
C PRO A 51 18.74 2.29 -20.43
N GLU A 52 19.88 1.97 -21.02
CA GLU A 52 20.77 2.95 -21.65
C GLU A 52 20.11 3.58 -22.88
N LEU A 53 20.19 4.92 -22.98
CA LEU A 53 19.61 5.69 -24.08
C LEU A 53 20.73 6.36 -24.90
N PRO A 54 20.97 5.92 -26.15
CA PRO A 54 22.04 6.49 -26.98
C PRO A 54 21.94 8.01 -27.11
N GLY A 55 23.06 8.70 -26.85
CA GLY A 55 23.14 10.16 -26.90
C GLY A 55 22.63 10.87 -25.65
N TYR A 56 22.20 10.14 -24.62
CA TYR A 56 21.83 10.69 -23.32
C TYR A 56 22.75 10.12 -22.24
N THR A 57 22.99 10.92 -21.20
CA THR A 57 23.60 10.45 -19.95
C THR A 57 22.51 10.45 -18.88
N LEU A 58 22.45 9.39 -18.09
CA LEU A 58 21.51 9.30 -16.99
C LEU A 58 21.79 10.42 -15.98
N LEU A 59 20.84 11.34 -15.82
CA LEU A 59 20.92 12.40 -14.82
C LEU A 59 20.47 11.88 -13.45
N TRP A 60 19.35 11.15 -13.43
CA TRP A 60 18.72 10.62 -12.23
C TRP A 60 17.62 9.61 -12.62
N ASN A 61 17.34 8.66 -11.73
CA ASN A 61 16.25 7.70 -11.82
C ASN A 61 15.76 7.28 -10.42
N ASP A 62 14.61 6.62 -10.38
CA ASP A 62 14.10 5.89 -9.23
C ASP A 62 13.45 4.60 -9.74
N GLU A 63 14.00 3.46 -9.32
CA GLU A 63 13.48 2.13 -9.67
C GLU A 63 12.51 1.58 -8.60
N PHE A 64 12.24 2.36 -7.54
CA PHE A 64 11.28 2.00 -6.49
C PHE A 64 11.58 0.65 -5.79
N ASN A 65 12.87 0.34 -5.63
CA ASN A 65 13.35 -0.89 -4.97
C ASN A 65 13.38 -0.80 -3.43
N GLY A 66 13.07 0.37 -2.86
CA GLY A 66 13.00 0.55 -1.41
C GLY A 66 11.73 -0.04 -0.79
N ASP A 67 11.69 -0.06 0.55
CA ASP A 67 10.52 -0.52 1.31
C ASP A 67 9.39 0.52 1.39
N ALA A 68 9.72 1.80 1.13
CA ALA A 68 8.81 2.93 1.19
C ALA A 68 9.22 4.01 0.18
N LEU A 69 8.30 4.93 -0.10
CA LEU A 69 8.55 6.06 -0.97
C LEU A 69 9.70 6.92 -0.43
N ASP A 70 10.71 7.22 -1.25
CA ASP A 70 11.80 8.10 -0.85
C ASP A 70 11.30 9.55 -0.77
N GLU A 71 10.99 9.99 0.45
CA GLU A 71 10.51 11.35 0.71
C GLU A 71 11.59 12.43 0.56
N THR A 72 12.85 12.09 0.30
CA THR A 72 13.86 13.09 -0.13
C THR A 72 13.69 13.49 -1.60
N ILE A 73 12.96 12.69 -2.37
CA ILE A 73 12.67 12.89 -3.80
C ILE A 73 11.20 13.24 -4.01
N TRP A 74 10.31 12.48 -3.38
CA TRP A 74 8.88 12.54 -3.64
C TRP A 74 8.10 13.15 -2.47
N ASN A 75 6.98 13.80 -2.78
CA ASN A 75 5.98 14.28 -1.84
C ASN A 75 4.72 13.45 -2.03
N TYR A 76 4.07 13.07 -0.94
CA TYR A 76 2.63 12.82 -0.98
C TYR A 76 1.90 14.15 -1.11
N GLU A 77 0.87 14.21 -1.95
CA GLU A 77 0.10 15.44 -2.15
C GLU A 77 -1.39 15.21 -1.84
N PRO A 78 -1.78 15.28 -0.55
CA PRO A 78 -3.16 15.06 -0.15
C PRO A 78 -4.05 16.25 -0.50
N HIS A 79 -5.27 15.96 -0.94
CA HIS A 79 -6.30 16.96 -1.25
C HIS A 79 -7.68 16.36 -1.03
N GLU A 80 -8.62 17.22 -0.66
CA GLU A 80 -10.04 16.88 -0.59
C GLU A 80 -10.62 16.61 -2.00
N PRO A 81 -11.74 15.86 -2.09
CA PRO A 81 -12.46 15.71 -3.35
C PRO A 81 -12.81 17.06 -4.01
N GLY A 82 -12.70 17.12 -5.33
CA GLY A 82 -13.10 18.25 -6.16
C GLY A 82 -12.05 19.34 -6.34
N TRP A 83 -10.81 19.13 -5.88
CA TRP A 83 -9.77 20.17 -5.78
C TRP A 83 -9.50 20.97 -7.07
N THR A 84 -9.20 20.32 -8.20
CA THR A 84 -8.85 21.02 -9.46
C THR A 84 -9.87 20.83 -10.58
N ASN A 85 -10.33 19.60 -10.82
CA ASN A 85 -11.17 19.26 -11.97
C ASN A 85 -12.49 18.56 -11.58
N GLU A 86 -13.07 18.94 -10.43
CA GLU A 86 -14.25 18.25 -9.88
C GLU A 86 -14.02 16.74 -9.70
N GLU A 87 -12.75 16.35 -9.47
CA GLU A 87 -12.35 14.95 -9.33
C GLU A 87 -12.92 14.34 -8.05
N LEU A 88 -13.40 13.09 -8.11
CA LEU A 88 -14.19 12.52 -7.01
C LEU A 88 -13.36 11.99 -5.84
N GLN A 89 -12.06 11.76 -6.06
CA GLN A 89 -11.21 11.14 -5.07
C GLN A 89 -10.65 12.14 -4.07
N GLU A 90 -10.55 11.71 -2.81
CA GLU A 90 -9.62 12.28 -1.85
C GLU A 90 -8.21 11.73 -2.16
N TYR A 91 -7.24 12.62 -2.37
CA TYR A 91 -5.84 12.21 -2.39
C TYR A 91 -5.34 12.08 -0.96
N THR A 92 -4.74 10.94 -0.61
CA THR A 92 -4.32 10.63 0.76
C THR A 92 -2.81 10.37 0.86
N THR A 93 -2.31 10.31 2.09
CA THR A 93 -0.96 9.84 2.42
C THR A 93 -0.93 8.35 2.83
N SER A 94 -2.07 7.64 2.71
CA SER A 94 -2.19 6.25 3.17
C SER A 94 -1.38 5.29 2.31
N THR A 95 -0.74 4.31 2.97
CA THR A 95 -0.10 3.17 2.29
C THR A 95 -1.09 2.22 1.61
N ASP A 96 -2.40 2.40 1.82
CA ASP A 96 -3.41 1.72 1.01
C ASP A 96 -3.48 2.28 -0.41
N ASN A 97 -3.18 3.57 -0.57
CA ASN A 97 -3.23 4.28 -1.85
C ASN A 97 -1.87 4.41 -2.51
N VAL A 98 -0.78 4.59 -1.75
CA VAL A 98 0.56 4.83 -2.30
C VAL A 98 1.58 3.98 -1.54
N PHE A 99 2.14 2.99 -2.21
CA PHE A 99 3.10 2.06 -1.61
C PHE A 99 4.04 1.49 -2.66
N LEU A 100 5.17 0.94 -2.22
CA LEU A 100 6.11 0.23 -3.09
C LEU A 100 5.82 -1.27 -3.04
N ARG A 101 5.84 -1.93 -4.20
CA ARG A 101 5.67 -3.38 -4.30
C ARG A 101 6.36 -3.92 -5.56
N ASP A 102 7.15 -4.96 -5.37
CA ASP A 102 7.84 -5.69 -6.45
C ASP A 102 8.70 -4.78 -7.35
N GLY A 103 9.39 -3.78 -6.77
CA GLY A 103 10.18 -2.79 -7.53
C GLY A 103 9.33 -1.80 -8.33
N ASN A 104 8.14 -1.44 -7.83
CA ASN A 104 7.27 -0.47 -8.48
C ASN A 104 6.60 0.44 -7.45
N LEU A 105 6.46 1.71 -7.81
CA LEU A 105 5.49 2.61 -7.18
C LEU A 105 4.07 2.20 -7.59
N VAL A 106 3.25 1.84 -6.60
CA VAL A 106 1.83 1.54 -6.78
C VAL A 106 1.01 2.73 -6.29
N ILE A 107 0.31 3.37 -7.23
CA ILE A 107 -0.75 4.33 -6.95
C ILE A 107 -2.09 3.63 -7.19
N LYS A 108 -2.84 3.42 -6.11
CA LYS A 108 -4.07 2.63 -6.09
C LYS A 108 -5.26 3.52 -5.77
N ALA A 109 -6.15 3.64 -6.75
CA ALA A 109 -7.50 4.15 -6.53
C ALA A 109 -8.33 3.08 -5.80
N ILE A 110 -9.02 3.47 -4.73
CA ILE A 110 -9.88 2.60 -3.93
C ILE A 110 -11.27 3.21 -3.92
N LYS A 111 -12.27 2.38 -4.26
CA LYS A 111 -13.68 2.69 -4.07
C LYS A 111 -14.16 2.05 -2.78
N SER A 112 -14.82 2.83 -1.94
CA SER A 112 -15.50 2.38 -0.72
C SER A 112 -16.86 3.06 -0.59
N GLU A 113 -17.50 2.91 0.57
CA GLU A 113 -18.74 3.60 0.92
C GLU A 113 -18.51 4.45 2.18
N LYS A 114 -19.04 5.67 2.18
CA LYS A 114 -19.04 6.60 3.32
C LYS A 114 -20.43 7.24 3.40
N ASP A 115 -21.10 7.10 4.54
CA ASP A 115 -22.46 7.63 4.77
C ASP A 115 -23.49 7.21 3.70
N GLY A 116 -23.42 5.95 3.24
CA GLY A 116 -24.30 5.40 2.22
C GLY A 116 -24.08 5.96 0.81
N LYS A 117 -22.93 6.59 0.57
CA LYS A 117 -22.52 7.13 -0.74
C LYS A 117 -21.18 6.54 -1.17
N ASP A 118 -20.99 6.46 -2.47
CA ASP A 118 -19.70 6.13 -3.06
C ASP A 118 -18.62 7.10 -2.55
N TYR A 119 -17.49 6.55 -2.12
CA TYR A 119 -16.32 7.29 -1.69
C TYR A 119 -15.09 6.77 -2.42
N TYR A 120 -14.21 7.68 -2.81
CA TYR A 120 -13.02 7.35 -3.59
C TYR A 120 -11.79 7.92 -2.89
N THR A 121 -10.76 7.10 -2.74
CA THR A 121 -9.44 7.54 -2.33
C THR A 121 -8.41 7.19 -3.39
N SER A 122 -7.37 8.00 -3.53
CA SER A 122 -6.27 7.75 -4.45
C SER A 122 -4.97 8.35 -3.93
N GLY A 123 -3.90 8.20 -4.71
CA GLY A 123 -2.61 8.81 -4.45
C GLY A 123 -2.25 9.85 -5.51
N LYS A 124 -1.65 10.96 -5.06
CA LYS A 124 -0.94 11.92 -5.89
C LYS A 124 0.46 12.08 -5.32
N VAL A 125 1.46 11.97 -6.18
CA VAL A 125 2.87 12.02 -5.79
C VAL A 125 3.59 13.00 -6.69
N THR A 126 4.40 13.90 -6.12
CA THR A 126 5.14 14.91 -6.89
C THR A 126 6.58 14.99 -6.47
N ALA A 127 7.45 15.46 -7.36
CA ALA A 127 8.83 15.80 -7.03
C ALA A 127 9.02 17.30 -6.71
N GLN A 128 7.92 18.02 -6.50
CA GLN A 128 7.91 19.47 -6.35
C GLN A 128 8.88 19.93 -5.25
N ASN A 129 9.70 20.94 -5.55
CA ASN A 129 10.72 21.50 -4.66
C ASN A 129 11.81 20.50 -4.19
N LYS A 130 11.86 19.28 -4.73
CA LYS A 130 12.82 18.24 -4.38
C LYS A 130 13.70 17.82 -5.55
N LYS A 131 13.08 17.44 -6.67
CA LYS A 131 13.77 17.15 -7.93
C LYS A 131 13.11 17.89 -9.08
N ASP A 132 13.93 18.63 -9.81
CA ASP A 132 13.57 19.28 -11.07
C ASP A 132 14.75 19.21 -12.01
N PHE A 133 14.49 19.44 -13.29
CA PHE A 133 15.51 19.51 -14.32
C PHE A 133 15.04 20.45 -15.41
N THR A 134 15.99 20.99 -16.15
CA THR A 134 15.72 21.81 -17.33
C THR A 134 16.28 21.09 -18.55
N TYR A 135 15.38 20.76 -19.48
CA TYR A 135 15.65 19.98 -20.69
C TYR A 135 16.07 18.52 -20.41
N GLY A 136 16.03 17.71 -21.47
CA GLY A 136 16.40 16.30 -21.41
C GLY A 136 15.27 15.41 -21.87
N LYS A 137 15.31 14.16 -21.43
CA LYS A 137 14.33 13.13 -21.78
C LYS A 137 13.88 12.42 -20.53
N VAL A 138 12.56 12.36 -20.33
CA VAL A 138 11.94 11.60 -19.24
C VAL A 138 11.40 10.30 -19.81
N THR A 139 11.69 9.20 -19.13
CA THR A 139 11.09 7.90 -19.40
C THR A 139 10.42 7.39 -18.14
N ALA A 140 9.16 6.96 -18.26
CA ALA A 140 8.43 6.28 -17.20
C ALA A 140 7.87 4.98 -17.77
N ARG A 141 8.09 3.86 -17.07
CA ARG A 141 7.48 2.57 -17.39
C ARG A 141 6.32 2.33 -16.44
N ALA A 142 5.11 2.35 -16.95
CA ALA A 142 3.90 2.21 -16.14
C ALA A 142 2.90 1.23 -16.74
N LYS A 143 2.19 0.51 -15.87
CA LYS A 143 0.97 -0.22 -16.21
C LYS A 143 -0.23 0.59 -15.71
N VAL A 144 -1.08 1.01 -16.64
CA VAL A 144 -2.29 1.79 -16.31
C VAL A 144 -3.45 0.89 -15.91
N PRO A 145 -4.32 1.30 -14.96
CA PRO A 145 -5.49 0.54 -14.60
C PRO A 145 -6.58 0.65 -15.68
N ALA A 146 -7.50 -0.33 -15.70
CA ALA A 146 -8.66 -0.33 -16.59
C ALA A 146 -9.95 -0.13 -15.78
N GLY A 147 -10.88 0.67 -16.29
CA GLY A 147 -12.16 0.93 -15.65
C GLY A 147 -12.69 2.33 -16.00
N GLN A 148 -14.01 2.46 -16.09
CA GLN A 148 -14.63 3.76 -16.33
C GLN A 148 -14.38 4.70 -15.13
N GLY A 149 -14.02 5.95 -15.43
CA GLY A 149 -13.76 7.00 -14.44
C GLY A 149 -12.33 7.02 -13.89
N LEU A 150 -11.51 6.00 -14.15
CA LEU A 150 -10.10 6.03 -13.80
C LEU A 150 -9.33 6.94 -14.76
N TRP A 151 -8.55 7.87 -14.19
CA TRP A 151 -7.75 8.83 -14.93
C TRP A 151 -6.29 8.84 -14.43
N PRO A 152 -5.46 7.88 -14.87
CA PRO A 152 -4.03 7.90 -14.53
C PRO A 152 -3.32 9.01 -15.32
N ALA A 153 -2.46 9.77 -14.65
CA ALA A 153 -1.66 10.82 -15.27
C ALA A 153 -0.20 10.74 -14.82
N ILE A 154 0.73 10.86 -15.79
CA ILE A 154 2.15 11.14 -15.56
C ILE A 154 2.42 12.42 -16.33
N TRP A 155 2.71 13.49 -15.60
CA TRP A 155 2.78 14.84 -16.15
C TRP A 155 3.83 15.64 -15.37
N MET A 156 4.11 16.85 -15.84
CA MET A 156 5.12 17.72 -15.27
C MET A 156 4.57 19.14 -15.13
N MET A 157 5.06 19.83 -14.11
CA MET A 157 4.80 21.24 -13.84
C MET A 157 6.10 22.04 -13.82
N PRO A 158 6.05 23.35 -14.13
CA PRO A 158 7.19 24.22 -13.90
C PRO A 158 7.51 24.28 -12.41
N LYS A 159 8.80 24.37 -12.07
CA LYS A 159 9.24 24.50 -10.67
C LYS A 159 8.55 25.65 -9.94
N ASP A 160 8.38 26.76 -10.63
CA ASP A 160 7.73 27.96 -10.11
C ASP A 160 6.26 28.01 -10.55
N GLU A 161 5.41 27.27 -9.85
CA GLU A 161 3.98 27.18 -10.15
C GLU A 161 3.25 28.51 -9.94
N GLY A 162 3.75 29.39 -9.08
CA GLY A 162 3.11 30.69 -8.80
C GLY A 162 3.00 31.59 -10.03
N TYR A 163 3.89 31.44 -11.01
CA TYR A 163 3.84 32.19 -12.26
C TYR A 163 3.05 31.50 -13.38
N TYR A 164 2.80 30.20 -13.28
CA TYR A 164 2.28 29.39 -14.38
C TYR A 164 0.99 28.61 -14.05
N GLY A 165 0.51 28.69 -12.80
CA GLY A 165 -0.74 28.12 -12.30
C GLY A 165 -0.55 26.85 -11.46
N GLN A 166 -1.57 26.56 -10.64
CA GLN A 166 -1.92 25.25 -10.09
C GLN A 166 -3.37 24.96 -10.47
#